data_AF-A0A367MAH9-F1
#
_entry.id   AF-A0A367MAH9-F1
#
_cell.length_a   1.000
_cell.length_b   1.000
_cell.length_c   1.000
_cell.angle_alpha   90.00
_cell.angle_beta   90.00
_cell.angle_gamma   90.00
#
_symmetry.space_group_name_H-M   'P 1'
#
loop_
_entity.id
_entity.type
_entity.pdbx_description
1 polymer ?
#
loop_
_entity_poly.entity_id
_entity_poly.type
_entity_poly.pdbx_seq_one_letter_code
_entity_poly.pdbx_strand_id
1 'polypeptide(L)'
;YSATKAYVLRLSQSLQHELAGSGVYVQAVLPGVTRTEIWERSGTGIAGIPAEMVMEVEDLVEAALVGFDRREAVTIPSLPDAADWQALMTARARLAPNLSRQRPAERYLG
;
A
#
# COMPACT_ATOMS: atom_id res chain seq x y z
N TYR A 1 -8.19 3.47 11.69
CA TYR A 1 -7.93 2.46 10.64
C TYR A 1 -6.94 2.96 9.59
N SER A 2 -7.26 3.98 8.80
CA SER A 2 -6.39 4.40 7.67
C SER A 2 -4.96 4.78 8.07
N ALA A 3 -4.78 5.51 9.18
CA ALA A 3 -3.44 5.88 9.68
C ALA A 3 -2.56 4.65 10.01
N THR A 4 -3.14 3.59 10.58
CA THR A 4 -2.38 2.38 10.91
C THR A 4 -2.01 1.60 9.66
N LYS A 5 -2.84 1.61 8.61
CA LYS A 5 -2.52 0.99 7.32
C LYS A 5 -1.46 1.78 6.53
N ALA A 6 -1.49 3.11 6.59
CA ALA A 6 -0.41 3.94 6.05
C ALA A 6 0.93 3.64 6.73
N TYR A 7 0.92 3.45 8.06
CA TYR A 7 2.10 3.03 8.81
C TYR A 7 2.62 1.66 8.35
N VAL A 8 1.75 0.64 8.22
CA VAL A 8 2.17 -0.71 7.78
C VAL A 8 2.84 -0.67 6.41
N LEU A 9 2.26 0.03 5.43
CA LEU A 9 2.88 0.18 4.11
C LEU A 9 4.29 0.78 4.21
N ARG A 10 4.45 1.86 5.00
CA ARG A 10 5.75 2.49 5.16
C ARG A 10 6.74 1.61 5.92
N LEU A 11 6.29 0.89 6.94
CA LEU A 11 7.10 -0.07 7.68
C LEU A 11 7.62 -1.17 6.75
N SER A 12 6.74 -1.79 5.96
CA SER A 12 7.13 -2.81 4.97
C SER A 12 8.17 -2.28 3.99
N GLN A 13 8.01 -1.05 3.48
CA GLN A 13 8.99 -0.41 2.60
C GLN A 13 10.34 -0.15 3.29
N SER A 14 10.35 0.20 4.58
CA SER A 14 11.59 0.35 5.36
C SER A 14 12.31 -0.99 5.49
N LEU A 15 11.57 -2.04 5.87
CA LEU A 15 12.10 -3.39 6.04
C LEU A 15 12.65 -3.95 4.71
N GLN A 16 11.99 -3.68 3.58
CA GLN A 16 12.51 -4.05 2.26
C GLN A 16 13.90 -3.46 1.99
N HIS A 17 14.12 -2.21 2.41
CA HIS A 17 15.41 -1.55 2.26
C HIS A 17 16.44 -2.07 3.27
N GLU A 18 16.08 -2.17 4.54
CA GLU A 18 16.96 -2.62 5.63
C GLU A 18 17.41 -4.08 5.48
N LEU A 19 16.53 -4.93 4.95
CA LEU A 19 16.79 -6.36 4.76
C LEU A 19 17.31 -6.69 3.35
N ALA A 20 17.57 -5.69 2.51
CA ALA A 20 18.13 -5.91 1.18
C ALA A 20 19.46 -6.67 1.27
N GLY A 21 19.58 -7.79 0.56
CA GLY A 21 20.77 -8.66 0.59
C GLY A 21 20.84 -9.64 1.76
N SER A 22 19.90 -9.61 2.71
CA SER A 22 19.86 -10.56 3.85
C SER A 22 19.27 -11.94 3.50
N GLY A 23 18.67 -12.08 2.31
CA GLY A 23 17.90 -13.27 1.93
C GLY A 23 16.43 -13.24 2.41
N VAL A 24 16.05 -12.28 3.26
CA VAL A 24 14.65 -12.08 3.67
C VAL A 24 13.88 -11.30 2.61
N TYR A 25 12.68 -11.79 2.27
CA TYR A 25 11.75 -11.12 1.38
C TYR A 25 10.57 -10.55 2.18
N VAL A 26 10.21 -9.30 1.90
CA VAL A 26 9.11 -8.60 2.57
C VAL A 26 8.12 -8.12 1.50
N GLN A 27 6.88 -8.61 1.58
CA GLN A 27 5.77 -8.19 0.72
C GLN A 27 4.77 -7.36 1.52
N ALA A 28 4.27 -6.27 0.94
CA ALA A 28 3.09 -5.58 1.43
C ALA A 28 1.88 -5.91 0.54
N VAL A 29 0.87 -6.58 1.09
CA VAL A 29 -0.40 -6.85 0.40
C VAL A 29 -1.42 -5.81 0.84
N LEU A 30 -2.02 -5.08 -0.11
CA LEU A 30 -2.96 -3.99 0.12
C LEU A 30 -4.34 -4.34 -0.48
N PRO A 31 -5.20 -5.04 0.28
CA PRO A 31 -6.57 -5.35 -0.14
C PRO A 31 -7.44 -4.09 -0.26
N GLY A 32 -8.42 -4.15 -1.17
CA GLY A 32 -9.58 -3.27 -1.18
C GLY A 32 -10.66 -3.74 -0.19
N VAL A 33 -11.93 -3.45 -0.47
CA VAL A 33 -13.03 -4.04 0.29
C VAL A 33 -13.06 -5.54 -0.02
N THR A 34 -12.91 -6.37 1.01
CA THR A 34 -12.90 -7.84 0.88
C THR A 34 -14.00 -8.43 1.75
N ARG A 35 -14.76 -9.39 1.24
CA ARG A 35 -15.79 -10.10 1.99
C ARG A 35 -15.16 -10.97 3.07
N THR A 36 -15.10 -10.44 4.29
CA THR A 36 -14.57 -11.13 5.49
C THR A 36 -15.40 -10.75 6.72
N GLU A 37 -15.24 -11.49 7.82
CA GLU A 37 -15.90 -11.22 9.11
C GLU A 37 -15.57 -9.83 9.71
N ILE A 38 -14.57 -9.11 9.19
CA ILE A 38 -14.12 -7.83 9.74
C ILE A 38 -15.22 -6.75 9.69
N TRP A 39 -16.14 -6.85 8.72
CA TRP A 39 -17.25 -5.92 8.52
C TRP A 39 -18.37 -6.10 9.54
N GLU A 40 -18.57 -7.34 10.01
CA GLU A 40 -19.52 -7.62 11.08
C GLU A 40 -19.04 -7.02 12.41
N ARG A 41 -17.72 -6.93 12.61
CA ARG A 41 -17.10 -6.35 13.81
C ARG A 41 -16.96 -4.83 13.77
N SER A 42 -16.99 -4.20 12.58
CA SER A 42 -16.83 -2.75 12.42
C SER A 42 -18.14 -1.96 12.52
N GLY A 43 -19.27 -2.62 12.80
CA GLY A 43 -20.60 -2.01 12.91
C GLY A 43 -21.16 -1.43 11.61
N THR A 44 -20.44 -1.62 10.50
CA THR A 44 -20.76 -1.15 9.16
C THR A 44 -20.91 -2.39 8.29
N GLY A 45 -22.15 -2.88 8.19
CA GLY A 45 -22.45 -4.06 7.38
C GLY A 45 -22.02 -3.86 5.93
N ILE A 46 -21.49 -4.91 5.31
CA ILE A 46 -21.04 -4.90 3.92
C ILE A 46 -22.17 -4.58 2.92
N ALA A 47 -23.43 -4.71 3.36
CA ALA A 47 -24.65 -4.48 2.58
C ALA A 47 -24.80 -3.05 2.02
N GLY A 48 -24.08 -2.07 2.56
CA GLY A 48 -24.08 -0.69 2.06
C GLY A 48 -22.98 -0.39 1.03
N ILE A 49 -22.11 -1.34 0.72
CA ILE A 49 -21.00 -1.17 -0.22
C ILE A 49 -21.44 -1.70 -1.60
N PRO A 50 -21.20 -0.94 -2.69
CA PRO A 50 -21.48 -1.43 -4.04
C PRO A 50 -20.79 -2.78 -4.30
N ALA A 51 -21.52 -3.73 -4.87
CA ALA A 51 -21.04 -5.11 -5.03
C ALA A 51 -19.76 -5.18 -5.88
N GLU A 52 -19.62 -4.28 -6.86
CA GLU A 52 -18.45 -4.14 -7.73
C GLU A 52 -17.17 -3.72 -6.99
N MET A 53 -17.27 -3.19 -5.77
CA MET A 53 -16.12 -2.85 -4.93
C MET A 53 -15.67 -4.00 -4.02
N VAL A 54 -16.47 -5.05 -3.88
CA VAL A 54 -16.25 -6.15 -2.93
C VAL A 54 -15.60 -7.33 -3.64
N MET A 55 -14.35 -7.63 -3.28
CA MET A 55 -13.64 -8.83 -3.72
C MET A 55 -13.92 -10.00 -2.76
N GLU A 56 -14.03 -11.22 -3.29
CA GLU A 56 -14.08 -12.43 -2.46
C GLU A 56 -12.69 -12.73 -1.86
N VAL A 57 -12.66 -13.38 -0.69
CA VAL A 57 -11.40 -13.58 0.04
C VAL A 57 -10.46 -14.54 -0.70
N GLU A 58 -11.02 -15.51 -1.43
CA GLU A 58 -10.29 -16.46 -2.25
C GLU A 58 -9.53 -15.74 -3.38
N ASP A 59 -10.21 -14.86 -4.12
CA ASP A 59 -9.61 -14.07 -5.21
C ASP A 59 -8.49 -13.15 -4.69
N LEU A 60 -8.71 -12.52 -3.52
CA LEU A 60 -7.70 -11.69 -2.88
C LEU A 60 -6.43 -12.48 -2.58
N VAL A 61 -6.58 -13.66 -1.97
CA VAL A 61 -5.47 -14.50 -1.54
C VAL A 61 -4.73 -15.06 -2.77
N GLU A 62 -5.45 -15.50 -3.79
CA GLU A 62 -4.84 -15.97 -5.04
C GLU A 62 -3.98 -14.87 -5.68
N ALA A 63 -4.53 -13.66 -5.84
CA ALA A 63 -3.78 -12.53 -6.40
C ALA A 63 -2.55 -12.16 -5.53
N ALA A 64 -2.69 -12.19 -4.21
CA ALA A 64 -1.60 -11.92 -3.28
C ALA A 64 -0.45 -12.95 -3.41
N LEU A 65 -0.79 -14.23 -3.56
CA LEU A 65 0.18 -15.31 -3.75
C LEU A 65 0.86 -15.24 -5.13
N VAL A 66 0.12 -14.88 -6.18
CA VAL A 66 0.74 -14.58 -7.50
C VAL A 66 1.76 -13.46 -7.38
N GLY A 67 1.45 -12.39 -6.63
CA GLY A 67 2.41 -11.32 -6.33
C GLY A 67 3.60 -11.81 -5.51
N PHE A 68 3.37 -12.72 -4.54
CA PHE A 68 4.40 -13.30 -3.70
C PHE A 68 5.41 -14.11 -4.52
N ASP A 69 4.93 -14.99 -5.39
CA ASP A 69 5.75 -15.84 -6.27
C ASP A 69 6.58 -15.01 -7.25
N ARG A 70 6.05 -13.86 -7.70
CA ARG A 70 6.75 -12.89 -8.55
C ARG A 70 7.74 -12.00 -7.79
N ARG A 71 7.84 -12.14 -6.46
CA ARG A 71 8.59 -11.25 -5.55
C ARG A 71 8.19 -9.77 -5.69
N GLU A 72 6.90 -9.51 -5.92
CA GLU A 72 6.37 -8.16 -5.99
C GLU A 72 6.35 -7.50 -4.60
N ALA A 73 7.17 -6.46 -4.40
CA ALA A 73 7.32 -5.80 -3.11
C ALA A 73 5.99 -5.22 -2.54
N VAL A 74 5.10 -4.73 -3.39
CA VAL A 74 3.79 -4.18 -3.01
C VAL A 74 2.74 -4.71 -3.98
N THR A 75 1.84 -5.55 -3.48
CA THR A 75 0.78 -6.18 -4.27
C THR A 75 -0.56 -5.54 -3.93
N ILE A 76 -1.23 -5.00 -4.94
CA ILE A 76 -2.52 -4.30 -4.82
C ILE A 76 -3.53 -5.00 -5.75
N PRO A 77 -4.22 -6.06 -5.30
CA PRO A 77 -5.04 -6.92 -6.16
C PRO A 77 -6.14 -6.18 -6.95
N SER A 78 -6.69 -5.11 -6.37
CA SER A 78 -7.76 -4.33 -7.00
C SER A 78 -7.26 -3.19 -7.90
N LEU A 79 -5.94 -2.97 -8.04
CA LEU A 79 -5.39 -1.91 -8.89
C LEU A 79 -5.16 -2.45 -10.31
N PRO A 80 -5.93 -2.00 -11.33
CA PRO A 80 -5.83 -2.57 -12.67
C PRO A 80 -4.51 -2.26 -13.38
N ASP A 81 -3.99 -1.04 -13.19
CA ASP A 81 -2.73 -0.59 -13.80
C ASP A 81 -1.67 -0.33 -12.73
N ALA A 82 -0.62 -1.16 -12.73
CA ALA A 82 0.51 -1.01 -11.83
C ALA A 82 1.29 0.30 -12.05
N ALA A 83 1.14 0.95 -13.21
CA ALA A 83 1.77 2.24 -13.50
C ALA A 83 1.30 3.35 -12.55
N ASP A 84 0.07 3.28 -12.05
CA ASP A 84 -0.45 4.28 -11.11
C ASP A 84 0.28 4.22 -9.75
N TRP A 85 0.60 3.01 -9.28
CA TRP A 85 1.43 2.84 -8.09
C TRP A 85 2.85 3.39 -8.30
N GLN A 86 3.44 3.14 -9.48
CA GLN A 86 4.75 3.67 -9.83
C GLN A 86 4.75 5.19 -9.96
N ALA A 87 3.68 5.78 -10.50
CA ALA A 87 3.51 7.22 -10.60
C ALA A 87 3.46 7.86 -9.20
N LEU A 88 2.73 7.27 -8.25
CA LEU A 88 2.70 7.71 -6.85
C LEU A 88 4.10 7.65 -6.21
N MET A 89 4.82 6.54 -6.38
CA MET A 89 6.18 6.39 -5.84
C MET A 89 7.16 7.37 -6.47
N THR A 90 7.04 7.62 -7.77
CA THR A 90 7.83 8.60 -8.50
C THR A 90 7.56 10.01 -7.99
N ALA A 91 6.30 10.39 -7.81
CA ALA A 91 5.93 11.69 -7.24
C ALA A 91 6.49 11.88 -5.83
N ARG A 92 6.39 10.84 -4.98
CA ARG A 92 7.00 10.84 -3.63
C ARG A 92 8.52 11.04 -3.69
N ALA A 93 9.20 10.33 -4.59
CA ALA A 93 10.66 10.41 -4.72
C ALA A 93 11.14 11.80 -5.15
N ARG A 94 10.37 12.52 -5.98
CA ARG A 94 10.70 13.90 -6.41
C ARG A 94 10.80 14.89 -5.25
N LEU A 95 10.14 14.61 -4.13
CA LEU A 95 10.24 15.46 -2.94
C LEU A 95 11.59 15.30 -2.24
N ALA A 96 12.22 14.12 -2.27
CA ALA A 96 13.36 13.76 -1.42
C ALA A 96 14.52 14.78 -1.43
N PRO A 97 14.98 15.33 -2.58
CA PRO A 97 16.06 16.33 -2.60
C PRO A 97 15.71 17.68 -1.95
N ASN A 98 14.42 17.91 -1.66
CA ASN A 98 13.88 19.18 -1.20
C ASN A 98 13.33 19.13 0.23
N LEU A 99 13.32 17.95 0.87
CA LEU A 99 12.76 17.75 2.21
C LEU A 99 13.74 18.04 3.36
N SER A 100 15.03 18.23 3.07
CA SER A 100 16.04 18.60 4.06
C SER A 100 16.92 19.71 3.50
N ARG A 101 16.67 20.94 3.93
CA ARG A 101 17.42 22.13 3.54
C ARG A 101 17.81 22.89 4.82
N GLN A 102 18.99 23.49 4.82
CA GLN A 102 19.51 24.26 5.97
C GLN A 102 18.73 25.55 6.27
N ARG A 103 17.87 26.00 5.36
CA ARG A 103 17.04 27.21 5.48
C ARG A 103 15.62 26.91 5.02
N PRO A 104 14.60 27.63 5.55
CA PRO A 104 13.25 27.58 5.00
C PRO A 104 13.23 27.91 3.50
N ALA A 105 12.28 27.33 2.77
CA ALA A 105 12.07 27.67 1.37
C ALA A 105 11.61 29.13 1.21
N GLU A 106 11.96 29.77 0.09
CA GLU A 106 11.67 31.18 -0.19
C GLU A 106 10.19 31.55 -0.04
N ARG A 107 9.27 30.62 -0.35
CA ARG A 107 7.82 30.79 -0.14
C ARG A 107 7.39 31.08 1.30
N TYR A 108 8.29 30.99 2.27
CA TYR A 108 8.06 31.30 3.68
C TYR A 108 8.72 32.61 4.15
N LEU A 109 9.44 33.32 3.28
CA LEU A 109 10.27 34.45 3.69
C LEU A 109 9.58 35.83 3.64
N GLY A 110 8.38 35.95 3.08
CA GLY A 110 7.61 37.19 3.05
C GLY A 110 8.10 38.19 2.01
#